data_AF-A0A286GH28-F1
#
_entry.id   AF-A0A286GH28-F1
#
_cell.length_a   1.000
_cell.length_b   1.000
_cell.length_c   1.000
_cell.angle_alpha   90.00
_cell.angle_beta   90.00
_cell.angle_gamma   90.00
#
_symmetry.space_group_name_H-M   'P 1'
#
loop_
_entity.id
_entity.type
_entity.pdbx_description
1 polymer ?
#
loop_
_entity_poly.entity_id
_entity_poly.type
_entity_poly.pdbx_seq_one_letter_code
_entity_poly.pdbx_strand_id
1 'polypeptide(L)'
;MNNRILPAAAAVALIAVVAAIYAGLWVLAANAAKDAVRTWAEERRTEGYQVWWSEMKTTGFPSEVQLTLTEPQVRFPEADGGGGWAAPAVRITAKPWRPSHLTVTAPGEHVLNFVHDRRVYTTRSQAGEAALTLDVDGAGVEGGALAVRSLRIDGLAPGGPVELASLDAVFEPNPGGRASVYERQEERDTGIWAAFDVTLKDLRLPRDLALPIGDGIDELTLRSIIPHALPDGVDLRGRLRQWSDEGGVVEVERLTLVADPLSLGAVGTVALDSWLQPQAAFTTQLRGFFEALEQLEKKGIIRARDASIAKVVLGAMAKQPPDGGPLALELPLSIQERMLYLGPVALLQLPPLRWGGDAPPGPGEIKPGFDIGPDGKVVPRKPKITAPQ
;
A
#
# COMPACT_ATOMS: atom_id res chain seq x y z
N MET A 1 -19.88 67.17 11.15
CA MET A 1 -18.83 66.22 10.70
C MET A 1 -18.79 64.92 11.54
N ASN A 2 -19.90 64.49 12.20
CA ASN A 2 -19.88 63.41 13.21
C ASN A 2 -20.63 62.11 12.86
N ASN A 3 -21.37 62.03 11.75
CA ASN A 3 -22.18 60.83 11.44
C ASN A 3 -21.43 59.70 10.71
N ARG A 4 -20.17 59.91 10.32
CA ARG A 4 -19.34 58.89 9.64
C ARG A 4 -18.49 58.04 10.60
N ILE A 5 -18.32 58.47 11.84
CA ILE A 5 -17.47 57.78 12.83
C ILE A 5 -18.23 56.64 13.53
N LEU A 6 -19.54 56.82 13.78
CA LEU A 6 -20.39 55.77 14.35
C LEU A 6 -20.45 54.47 13.51
N PRO A 7 -20.69 54.51 12.18
CA PRO A 7 -20.71 53.30 11.37
C PRO A 7 -19.32 52.66 11.24
N ALA A 8 -18.25 53.46 11.24
CA ALA A 8 -16.88 52.94 11.22
C ALA A 8 -16.53 52.23 12.53
N ALA A 9 -16.88 52.81 13.68
CA ALA A 9 -16.68 52.19 14.99
C ALA A 9 -17.53 50.92 15.16
N ALA A 10 -18.78 50.92 14.69
CA ALA A 10 -19.63 49.74 14.69
C ALA A 10 -19.08 48.62 13.78
N ALA A 11 -18.55 48.97 12.60
CA ALA A 11 -17.90 48.00 11.71
C ALA A 11 -16.63 47.40 12.33
N VAL A 12 -15.78 48.21 12.97
CA VAL A 12 -14.60 47.73 13.70
C VAL A 12 -14.98 46.82 14.86
N ALA A 13 -16.00 47.19 15.64
CA ALA A 13 -16.50 46.37 16.74
C ALA A 13 -17.05 45.02 16.24
N LEU A 14 -17.80 45.02 15.13
CA LEU A 14 -18.30 43.80 14.51
C LEU A 14 -17.15 42.90 14.03
N ILE A 15 -16.14 43.47 13.35
CA ILE A 15 -14.95 42.73 12.93
C ILE A 15 -14.23 42.13 14.13
N ALA A 16 -14.08 42.88 15.23
CA ALA A 16 -13.46 42.38 16.45
C ALA A 16 -14.25 41.23 17.09
N VAL A 17 -15.59 41.31 17.10
CA VAL A 17 -16.45 40.22 17.60
C VAL A 17 -16.33 38.99 16.71
N VAL A 18 -16.37 39.14 15.38
CA VAL A 18 -16.20 38.02 14.44
C VAL A 18 -14.81 37.40 14.60
N ALA A 19 -13.75 38.21 14.74
CA ALA A 19 -12.40 37.72 14.98
C ALA A 19 -12.29 36.98 16.32
N ALA A 20 -12.95 37.45 17.39
CA ALA A 20 -12.98 36.79 18.68
C ALA A 20 -13.75 35.45 18.64
N ILE A 21 -14.90 35.40 17.95
CA ILE A 21 -15.65 34.16 17.71
C ILE A 21 -14.78 33.18 16.94
N TYR A 22 -14.13 33.64 15.87
CA TYR A 22 -13.25 32.81 15.07
C TYR A 22 -12.05 32.27 15.88
N ALA A 23 -11.42 33.11 16.69
CA ALA A 23 -10.37 32.69 17.61
C ALA A 23 -10.85 31.61 18.59
N GLY A 24 -12.06 31.77 19.13
CA GLY A 24 -12.71 30.75 19.96
C GLY A 24 -12.91 29.42 19.21
N LEU A 25 -13.44 29.46 17.99
CA LEU A 25 -13.63 28.29 17.14
C LEU A 25 -12.30 27.59 16.80
N TRP A 26 -11.26 28.35 16.50
CA TRP A 26 -9.92 27.80 16.23
C TRP A 26 -9.35 27.09 17.47
N VAL A 27 -9.50 27.67 18.67
CA VAL A 27 -9.07 27.03 19.93
C VAL A 27 -9.83 25.73 20.19
N LEU A 28 -11.14 25.69 19.91
CA LEU A 28 -11.93 24.46 20.02
C LEU A 28 -11.41 23.37 19.05
N ALA A 29 -11.15 23.72 17.79
CA ALA A 29 -10.58 22.78 16.81
C ALA A 29 -9.18 22.29 17.22
N ALA A 30 -8.33 23.19 17.72
CA ALA A 30 -6.99 22.86 18.22
C ALA A 30 -7.03 21.87 19.40
N ASN A 31 -7.98 22.02 20.31
CA ASN A 31 -8.17 21.10 21.44
C ASN A 31 -8.75 19.76 20.98
N ALA A 32 -9.75 19.77 20.10
CA ALA A 32 -10.32 18.55 19.52
C ALA A 32 -9.25 17.69 18.82
N ALA A 33 -8.30 18.31 18.09
CA ALA A 33 -7.19 17.60 17.46
C ALA A 33 -6.25 16.94 18.49
N LYS A 34 -5.93 17.63 19.59
CA LYS A 34 -5.11 17.05 20.67
C LYS A 34 -5.81 15.87 21.34
N ASP A 35 -7.10 16.01 21.61
CA ASP A 35 -7.89 14.98 22.27
C ASP A 35 -8.06 13.76 21.37
N ALA A 36 -8.28 13.93 20.06
CA ALA A 36 -8.31 12.82 19.10
C ALA A 36 -7.03 11.98 19.11
N VAL A 37 -5.85 12.62 19.12
CA VAL A 37 -4.57 11.90 19.19
C VAL A 37 -4.39 11.20 20.54
N ARG A 38 -4.83 11.80 21.64
CA ARG A 38 -4.77 11.18 22.98
C ARG A 38 -5.67 9.96 23.06
N THR A 39 -6.92 10.07 22.63
CA THR A 39 -7.88 8.97 22.59
C THR A 39 -7.36 7.82 21.73
N TRP A 40 -6.89 8.11 20.51
CA TRP A 40 -6.26 7.10 19.65
C TRP A 40 -5.08 6.39 20.34
N ALA A 41 -4.19 7.15 20.99
CA ALA A 41 -3.04 6.58 21.69
C ALA A 41 -3.46 5.70 22.88
N GLU A 42 -4.51 6.07 23.61
CA GLU A 42 -5.08 5.28 24.70
C GLU A 42 -5.71 3.98 24.17
N GLU A 43 -6.50 4.05 23.10
CA GLU A 43 -7.07 2.87 22.44
C GLU A 43 -5.97 1.91 21.98
N ARG A 44 -4.93 2.39 21.29
CA ARG A 44 -3.79 1.55 20.88
C ARG A 44 -3.09 0.92 22.08
N ARG A 45 -2.97 1.62 23.22
CA ARG A 45 -2.40 1.06 24.45
C ARG A 45 -3.24 -0.08 25.02
N THR A 46 -4.56 -0.05 24.88
CA THR A 46 -5.41 -1.19 25.29
C THR A 46 -5.20 -2.42 24.41
N GLU A 47 -4.77 -2.24 23.16
CA GLU A 47 -4.42 -3.31 22.22
C GLU A 47 -2.98 -3.82 22.39
N GLY A 48 -2.23 -3.30 23.36
CA GLY A 48 -0.87 -3.74 23.69
C GLY A 48 0.25 -2.91 23.04
N TYR A 49 -0.07 -1.88 22.27
CA TYR A 49 0.93 -0.94 21.77
C TYR A 49 1.46 -0.08 22.92
N GLN A 50 2.70 0.37 22.81
CA GLN A 50 3.19 1.47 23.66
C GLN A 50 3.36 2.68 22.75
N VAL A 51 2.65 3.77 23.04
CA VAL A 51 2.72 5.02 22.28
C VAL A 51 3.18 6.13 23.21
N TRP A 52 4.21 6.87 22.83
CA TRP A 52 4.73 8.00 23.62
C TRP A 52 5.26 9.12 22.72
N TRP A 53 5.36 10.32 23.30
CA TRP A 53 5.92 11.52 22.67
C TRP A 53 6.43 12.45 23.78
N SER A 54 7.44 13.27 23.48
CA SER A 54 8.04 14.20 24.44
C SER A 54 7.16 15.45 24.64
N GLU A 55 6.55 15.95 23.56
CA GLU A 55 5.71 17.14 23.59
C GLU A 55 4.63 17.11 22.50
N MET A 56 3.48 17.73 22.78
CA MET A 56 2.38 17.92 21.82
C MET A 56 1.94 19.40 21.80
N LYS A 57 2.16 20.07 20.67
CA LYS A 57 1.87 21.51 20.49
C LYS A 57 0.94 21.74 19.31
N THR A 58 0.10 22.76 19.39
CA THR A 58 -0.76 23.20 18.27
C THR A 58 -0.40 24.62 17.86
N THR A 59 -0.23 24.84 16.55
CA THR A 59 0.15 26.12 15.92
C THR A 59 -0.66 26.35 14.64
N GLY A 60 -0.46 27.47 13.93
CA GLY A 60 -1.08 27.71 12.62
C GLY A 60 -2.24 28.73 12.58
N PHE A 61 -2.60 29.33 13.72
CA PHE A 61 -3.62 30.38 13.75
C PHE A 61 -3.24 31.56 12.82
N PRO A 62 -4.19 32.10 12.03
CA PRO A 62 -5.59 31.68 11.89
C PRO A 62 -5.85 30.64 10.79
N SER A 63 -4.89 30.38 9.90
CA SER A 63 -5.15 29.67 8.63
C SER A 63 -5.34 28.16 8.77
N GLU A 64 -4.66 27.54 9.72
CA GLU A 64 -4.62 26.09 9.88
C GLU A 64 -4.49 25.66 11.34
N VAL A 65 -4.86 24.42 11.61
CA VAL A 65 -4.57 23.74 12.88
C VAL A 65 -3.46 22.76 12.59
N GLN A 66 -2.23 23.11 12.97
CA GLN A 66 -1.07 22.24 12.87
C GLN A 66 -0.74 21.67 14.25
N LEU A 67 -1.01 20.38 14.44
CA LEU A 67 -0.61 19.61 15.62
C LEU A 67 0.77 18.98 15.37
N THR A 68 1.73 19.28 16.24
CA THR A 68 3.11 18.74 16.16
C THR A 68 3.38 17.86 17.37
N LEU A 69 3.71 16.61 17.10
CA LEU A 69 4.24 15.63 18.06
C LEU A 69 5.76 15.66 17.97
N THR A 70 6.43 15.92 19.09
CA THR A 70 7.90 15.92 19.19
C THR A 70 8.38 14.58 19.72
N GLU A 71 9.36 14.00 19.03
CA GLU A 71 9.94 12.69 19.32
C GLU A 71 8.89 11.57 19.52
N PRO A 72 7.88 11.42 18.62
CA PRO A 72 6.91 10.35 18.75
C PRO A 72 7.58 8.99 18.57
N GLN A 73 7.14 8.04 19.38
CA GLN A 73 7.65 6.69 19.37
C GLN A 73 6.51 5.71 19.64
N VAL A 74 6.54 4.59 18.93
CA VAL A 74 5.54 3.52 18.99
C VAL A 74 6.28 2.20 19.10
N ARG A 75 5.92 1.36 20.08
CA ARG A 75 6.32 -0.05 20.13
C ARG A 75 5.15 -0.92 19.76
N PHE A 76 5.42 -1.85 18.85
CA PHE A 76 4.45 -2.81 18.38
C PHE A 76 4.41 -4.01 19.32
N PRO A 77 3.22 -4.58 19.61
CA PRO A 77 3.13 -5.80 20.38
C PRO A 77 3.78 -6.97 19.62
N GLU A 78 4.21 -8.01 20.34
CA GLU A 78 4.84 -9.19 19.71
C GLU A 78 3.89 -9.90 18.71
N ALA A 79 2.59 -9.85 18.97
CA ALA A 79 1.56 -10.39 18.07
C ALA A 79 1.58 -9.72 16.68
N ASP A 80 1.98 -8.44 16.61
CA ASP A 80 2.05 -7.66 15.37
C ASP A 80 3.50 -7.60 14.81
N GLY A 81 4.34 -8.57 15.18
CA GLY A 81 5.73 -8.70 14.72
C GLY A 81 6.78 -8.04 15.62
N GLY A 82 6.35 -7.36 16.68
CA GLY A 82 7.23 -6.70 17.65
C GLY A 82 8.10 -5.59 17.05
N GLY A 83 8.93 -4.98 17.90
CA GLY A 83 9.81 -3.88 17.52
C GLY A 83 9.22 -2.51 17.83
N GLY A 84 9.52 -1.52 17.01
CA GLY A 84 9.01 -0.16 17.22
C GLY A 84 9.58 0.87 16.27
N TRP A 85 8.88 2.00 16.19
CA TRP A 85 9.17 3.12 15.32
C TRP A 85 9.42 4.38 16.15
N ALA A 86 10.35 5.21 15.71
CA ALA A 86 10.67 6.50 16.29
C ALA A 86 10.90 7.52 15.18
N ALA A 87 10.48 8.76 15.42
CA ALA A 87 10.74 9.90 14.53
C ALA A 87 11.06 11.14 15.37
N PRO A 88 11.74 12.15 14.83
CA PRO A 88 12.01 13.39 15.55
C PRO A 88 10.76 14.28 15.65
N ALA A 89 9.88 14.25 14.64
CA ALA A 89 8.61 14.93 14.69
C ALA A 89 7.57 14.30 13.74
N VAL A 90 6.30 14.43 14.11
CA VAL A 90 5.15 14.25 13.20
C VAL A 90 4.31 15.51 13.25
N ARG A 91 3.91 16.01 12.09
CA ARG A 91 3.04 17.17 11.94
C ARG A 91 1.75 16.75 11.24
N ILE A 92 0.63 17.00 11.89
CA ILE A 92 -0.71 16.75 11.38
C ILE A 92 -1.36 18.11 11.17
N THR A 93 -1.80 18.40 9.96
CA THR A 93 -2.36 19.71 9.59
C THR A 93 -3.75 19.55 9.01
N ALA A 94 -4.67 20.41 9.44
CA ALA A 94 -6.02 20.51 8.90
C ALA A 94 -6.46 21.97 8.79
N LYS A 95 -7.35 22.27 7.85
CA LYS A 95 -8.01 23.59 7.79
C LYS A 95 -9.20 23.61 8.77
N PRO A 96 -9.40 24.68 9.57
CA PRO A 96 -10.51 24.77 10.52
C PRO A 96 -11.90 24.53 9.90
N TRP A 97 -12.09 24.90 8.63
CA TRP A 97 -13.35 24.75 7.88
C TRP A 97 -13.43 23.46 7.03
N ARG A 98 -12.38 22.62 7.03
CA ARG A 98 -12.35 21.29 6.40
C ARG A 98 -11.51 20.33 7.26
N PRO A 99 -11.98 19.97 8.48
CA PRO A 99 -11.22 19.14 9.41
C PRO A 99 -11.04 17.69 8.93
N SER A 100 -11.85 17.24 7.97
CA SER A 100 -11.77 15.92 7.35
C SER A 100 -10.57 15.73 6.42
N HIS A 101 -10.03 16.82 5.85
CA HIS A 101 -8.89 16.77 4.95
C HIS A 101 -7.60 17.01 5.73
N LEU A 102 -6.91 15.91 6.05
CA LEU A 102 -5.71 15.88 6.87
C LEU A 102 -4.46 15.76 6.00
N THR A 103 -3.42 16.51 6.35
CA THR A 103 -2.07 16.31 5.80
C THR A 103 -1.12 15.96 6.93
N VAL A 104 -0.55 14.77 6.86
CA VAL A 104 0.45 14.24 7.80
C VAL A 104 1.82 14.29 7.13
N THR A 105 2.77 14.95 7.78
CA THR A 105 4.17 14.96 7.36
C THR A 105 5.04 14.50 8.52
N ALA A 106 6.12 13.79 8.20
CA ALA A 106 7.05 13.32 9.21
C ALA A 106 8.48 13.60 8.73
N PRO A 107 9.04 14.76 9.07
CA PRO A 107 10.36 15.15 8.62
C PRO A 107 11.46 14.49 9.46
N GLY A 108 12.65 14.39 8.89
CA GLY A 108 13.87 13.94 9.57
C GLY A 108 14.14 12.45 9.42
N GLU A 109 15.05 11.93 10.24
CA GLU A 109 15.44 10.52 10.22
C GLU A 109 14.52 9.70 11.12
N HIS A 110 13.91 8.66 10.55
CA HIS A 110 13.09 7.70 11.25
C HIS A 110 13.91 6.47 11.60
N VAL A 111 13.67 5.92 12.78
CA VAL A 111 14.26 4.65 13.20
C VAL A 111 13.14 3.63 13.30
N LEU A 112 13.24 2.54 12.54
CA LEU A 112 12.31 1.42 12.61
C LEU A 112 13.06 0.18 13.09
N ASN A 113 12.51 -0.47 14.10
CA ASN A 113 12.95 -1.75 14.60
C ASN A 113 11.87 -2.77 14.31
N PHE A 114 12.23 -3.92 13.77
CA PHE A 114 11.31 -5.02 13.55
C PHE A 114 12.02 -6.35 13.74
N VAL A 115 11.26 -7.40 14.01
CA VAL A 115 11.79 -8.75 14.18
C VAL A 115 11.51 -9.58 12.94
N HIS A 116 12.56 -10.17 12.37
CA HIS A 116 12.43 -11.14 11.28
C HIS A 116 13.39 -12.31 11.53
N ASP A 117 12.92 -13.54 11.37
CA ASP A 117 13.70 -14.76 11.66
C ASP A 117 14.39 -14.75 13.05
N ARG A 118 13.68 -14.28 14.07
CA ARG A 118 14.16 -14.14 15.46
C ARG A 118 15.37 -13.21 15.62
N ARG A 119 15.65 -12.36 14.61
CA ARG A 119 16.66 -11.30 14.66
C ARG A 119 15.99 -9.94 14.66
N VAL A 120 16.55 -9.01 15.41
CA VAL A 120 16.11 -7.61 15.41
C VAL A 120 16.86 -6.87 14.31
N TYR A 121 16.11 -6.22 13.42
CA TYR A 121 16.64 -5.32 12.41
C TYR A 121 16.34 -3.90 12.86
N THR A 122 17.33 -3.02 12.75
CA THR A 122 17.18 -1.58 12.98
C THR A 122 17.51 -0.87 11.68
N THR A 123 16.53 -0.16 11.14
CA THR A 123 16.70 0.65 9.95
C THR A 123 16.65 2.13 10.29
N ARG A 124 17.38 2.92 9.52
CA ARG A 124 17.31 4.38 9.52
C ARG A 124 16.79 4.82 8.17
N SER A 125 15.64 5.47 8.15
CA SER A 125 15.06 5.98 6.91
C SER A 125 14.97 7.49 6.92
N GLN A 126 15.36 8.11 5.82
CA GLN A 126 15.29 9.55 5.63
C GLN A 126 14.67 9.81 4.25
N ALA A 127 13.71 10.71 4.21
CA ALA A 127 13.14 11.22 2.97
C ALA A 127 13.34 12.74 2.90
N GLY A 128 13.58 13.26 1.69
CA GLY A 128 13.54 14.71 1.46
C GLY A 128 12.13 15.26 1.63
N GLU A 129 11.12 14.48 1.23
CA GLU A 129 9.71 14.75 1.43
C GLU A 129 8.97 13.44 1.72
N ALA A 130 8.07 13.47 2.72
CA ALA A 130 7.14 12.40 3.01
C ALA A 130 5.84 13.01 3.52
N ALA A 131 4.81 12.98 2.69
CA ALA A 131 3.50 13.55 2.96
C ALA A 131 2.39 12.53 2.67
N LEU A 132 1.47 12.40 3.61
CA LEU A 132 0.26 11.62 3.49
C LEU A 132 -0.93 12.57 3.62
N THR A 133 -1.73 12.66 2.57
CA THR A 133 -3.02 13.37 2.59
C THR A 133 -4.13 12.35 2.73
N LEU A 134 -5.08 12.60 3.62
CA LEU A 134 -6.23 11.74 3.88
C LEU A 134 -7.50 12.59 3.88
N ASP A 135 -8.52 12.11 3.20
CA ASP A 135 -9.89 12.57 3.40
C ASP A 135 -10.59 11.56 4.31
N VAL A 136 -11.09 12.02 5.45
CA VAL A 136 -11.70 11.18 6.49
C VAL A 136 -13.14 11.62 6.73
N ASP A 137 -14.08 10.68 6.72
CA ASP A 137 -15.47 10.90 7.08
C ASP A 137 -15.85 10.14 8.36
N GLY A 138 -17.14 10.16 8.71
CA GLY A 138 -17.64 9.46 9.89
C GLY A 138 -17.55 7.93 9.81
N ALA A 139 -17.28 7.36 8.63
CA ALA A 139 -17.20 5.92 8.38
C ALA A 139 -15.76 5.41 8.16
N GLY A 140 -14.80 6.29 7.83
CA GLY A 140 -13.39 5.93 7.68
C GLY A 140 -12.62 6.85 6.75
N VAL A 141 -11.62 6.28 6.05
CA VAL A 141 -10.82 7.00 5.06
C VAL A 141 -11.55 6.94 3.70
N GLU A 142 -11.99 8.10 3.22
CA GLU A 142 -12.65 8.33 1.93
C GLU A 142 -11.67 8.67 0.80
N GLY A 143 -10.37 8.49 0.99
CA GLY A 143 -9.39 8.83 -0.02
C GLY A 143 -8.07 9.21 0.58
N GLY A 144 -7.03 9.13 -0.24
CA GLY A 144 -5.75 9.59 0.20
C GLY A 144 -4.69 9.60 -0.88
N ALA A 145 -3.63 10.35 -0.61
CA ALA A 145 -2.46 10.41 -1.45
C ALA A 145 -1.21 10.32 -0.59
N LEU A 146 -0.25 9.51 -1.01
CA LEU A 146 1.08 9.41 -0.45
C LEU A 146 2.08 9.97 -1.46
N ALA A 147 2.87 10.94 -1.04
CA ALA A 147 4.00 11.45 -1.81
C ALA A 147 5.29 11.28 -0.99
N VAL A 148 6.26 10.57 -1.58
CA VAL A 148 7.59 10.37 -1.00
C VAL A 148 8.64 10.76 -2.03
N ARG A 149 9.66 11.52 -1.61
CA ARG A 149 10.78 11.95 -2.46
C ARG A 149 12.11 11.73 -1.77
N SER A 150 13.10 11.30 -2.55
CA SER A 150 14.48 11.10 -2.12
C SER A 150 14.57 10.25 -0.84
N LEU A 151 13.89 9.10 -0.85
CA LEU A 151 13.90 8.16 0.27
C LEU A 151 15.18 7.34 0.23
N ARG A 152 15.84 7.26 1.37
CA ARG A 152 16.97 6.37 1.62
C ARG A 152 16.70 5.58 2.89
N ILE A 153 16.93 4.26 2.85
CA ILE A 153 16.79 3.36 3.99
C ILE A 153 18.11 2.62 4.20
N ASP A 154 18.77 2.90 5.31
CA ASP A 154 19.97 2.20 5.76
C ASP A 154 19.60 1.09 6.75
N GLY A 155 20.41 0.03 6.81
CA GLY A 155 20.28 -1.06 7.79
C GLY A 155 19.25 -2.14 7.46
N LEU A 156 18.58 -2.05 6.30
CA LEU A 156 17.65 -3.09 5.84
C LEU A 156 18.37 -4.37 5.39
N ALA A 157 19.56 -4.21 4.79
CA ALA A 157 20.45 -5.30 4.44
C ALA A 157 21.93 -4.90 4.57
N PRO A 158 22.86 -5.85 4.75
CA PRO A 158 24.30 -5.57 4.84
C PRO A 158 24.88 -4.94 3.56
N GLY A 159 24.34 -5.31 2.40
CA GLY A 159 24.85 -4.94 1.08
C GLY A 159 24.64 -3.48 0.67
N GLY A 160 24.10 -2.64 1.56
CA GLY A 160 23.95 -1.20 1.34
C GLY A 160 22.53 -0.68 1.57
N PRO A 161 22.30 0.59 1.25
CA PRO A 161 21.01 1.25 1.41
C PRO A 161 20.02 0.80 0.33
N VAL A 162 18.74 0.96 0.63
CA VAL A 162 17.68 1.07 -0.39
C VAL A 162 17.50 2.55 -0.71
N GLU A 163 17.45 2.90 -1.98
CA GLU A 163 17.26 4.28 -2.43
C GLU A 163 16.06 4.36 -3.38
N LEU A 164 15.28 5.43 -3.26
CA LEU A 164 14.08 5.67 -4.06
C LEU A 164 13.98 7.16 -4.39
N ALA A 165 13.97 7.50 -5.67
CA ALA A 165 13.83 8.91 -6.07
C ALA A 165 12.43 9.46 -5.78
N SER A 166 11.37 8.73 -6.17
CA SER A 166 10.00 9.16 -5.92
C SER A 166 8.99 8.02 -5.88
N LEU A 167 8.03 8.11 -4.96
CA LEU A 167 6.79 7.33 -4.97
C LEU A 167 5.61 8.28 -4.83
N ASP A 168 4.63 8.14 -5.72
CA ASP A 168 3.30 8.72 -5.62
C ASP A 168 2.30 7.58 -5.61
N ALA A 169 1.40 7.56 -4.63
CA ALA A 169 0.28 6.63 -4.60
C ALA A 169 -0.98 7.41 -4.27
N VAL A 170 -2.05 7.20 -5.04
CA VAL A 170 -3.31 7.90 -4.89
C VAL A 170 -4.43 6.86 -4.86
N PHE A 171 -5.31 6.98 -3.88
CA PHE A 171 -6.55 6.23 -3.76
C PHE A 171 -7.72 7.20 -3.83
N GLU A 172 -8.53 7.06 -4.88
CA GLU A 172 -9.72 7.86 -5.13
C GLU A 172 -10.94 6.95 -5.10
N PRO A 173 -11.71 6.89 -4.00
CA PRO A 173 -12.98 6.21 -4.05
C PRO A 173 -14.00 7.06 -4.80
N ASN A 174 -14.88 6.36 -5.50
CA ASN A 174 -15.98 6.89 -6.27
C ASN A 174 -17.28 6.18 -5.89
N PRO A 175 -17.77 6.36 -4.64
CA PRO A 175 -19.00 5.73 -4.22
C PRO A 175 -20.17 6.27 -5.08
N GLY A 176 -20.69 5.42 -5.97
CA GLY A 176 -21.83 5.72 -6.86
C GLY A 176 -21.45 6.07 -8.31
N GLY A 177 -20.22 5.79 -8.75
CA GLY A 177 -19.86 5.89 -10.18
C GLY A 177 -19.85 7.32 -10.73
N ARG A 178 -19.66 8.33 -9.89
CA ARG A 178 -19.58 9.75 -10.28
C ARG A 178 -18.17 10.07 -10.80
N ALA A 179 -18.04 10.28 -12.11
CA ALA A 179 -16.75 10.53 -12.77
C ALA A 179 -15.83 11.53 -12.04
N SER A 180 -14.53 11.24 -12.09
CA SER A 180 -13.42 12.11 -11.70
C SER A 180 -13.53 13.52 -12.32
N VAL A 181 -12.94 14.51 -11.65
CA VAL A 181 -12.98 15.95 -11.97
C VAL A 181 -12.51 16.30 -13.39
N TYR A 182 -11.87 15.36 -14.10
CA TYR A 182 -11.34 15.55 -15.46
C TYR A 182 -12.32 15.27 -16.61
N GLU A 183 -13.41 14.53 -16.38
CA GLU A 183 -14.41 14.23 -17.43
C GLU A 183 -15.82 14.54 -16.94
N ARG A 184 -16.11 15.84 -16.84
CA ARG A 184 -17.42 16.37 -16.48
C ARG A 184 -18.34 16.39 -17.70
N GLN A 185 -18.67 15.24 -18.27
CA GLN A 185 -19.76 15.14 -19.24
C GLN A 185 -20.36 13.72 -19.26
N GLU A 186 -21.43 13.58 -18.47
CA GLU A 186 -22.39 12.46 -18.35
C GLU A 186 -22.33 11.73 -17.01
N GLU A 187 -23.36 11.95 -16.19
CA GLU A 187 -23.74 11.10 -15.05
C GLU A 187 -24.16 9.72 -15.58
N ARG A 188 -23.20 8.90 -15.99
CA ARG A 188 -23.39 7.46 -16.10
C ARG A 188 -22.80 6.86 -14.85
N ASP A 189 -23.57 6.01 -14.18
CA ASP A 189 -23.04 5.10 -13.17
C ASP A 189 -21.93 4.29 -13.84
N THR A 190 -20.67 4.65 -13.57
CA THR A 190 -19.52 4.01 -14.20
C THR A 190 -19.33 2.58 -13.70
N GLY A 191 -20.03 2.18 -12.63
CA GLY A 191 -19.79 0.89 -11.96
C GLY A 191 -18.41 0.82 -11.30
N ILE A 192 -17.72 1.94 -11.13
CA ILE A 192 -16.38 2.03 -10.52
C ILE A 192 -16.55 2.49 -9.07
N TRP A 193 -16.17 1.65 -8.12
CA TRP A 193 -16.17 2.00 -6.70
C TRP A 193 -14.93 2.77 -6.28
N ALA A 194 -13.75 2.46 -6.83
CA ALA A 194 -12.53 3.21 -6.53
C ALA A 194 -11.48 3.09 -7.64
N ALA A 195 -10.55 4.04 -7.66
CA ALA A 195 -9.33 4.00 -8.46
C ALA A 195 -8.09 4.03 -7.55
N PHE A 196 -7.05 3.35 -7.99
CA PHE A 196 -5.75 3.35 -7.35
C PHE A 196 -4.66 3.53 -8.41
N ASP A 197 -3.90 4.61 -8.25
CA ASP A 197 -2.78 4.99 -9.11
C ASP A 197 -1.48 4.98 -8.30
N VAL A 198 -0.44 4.33 -8.84
CA VAL A 198 0.91 4.32 -8.25
C VAL A 198 1.93 4.67 -9.32
N THR A 199 2.83 5.58 -9.01
CA THR A 199 4.03 5.87 -9.80
C THR A 199 5.24 5.80 -8.89
N LEU A 200 6.19 4.94 -9.25
CA LEU A 200 7.47 4.78 -8.58
C LEU A 200 8.58 5.01 -9.59
N LYS A 201 9.61 5.77 -9.21
CA LYS A 201 10.79 6.03 -10.04
C LYS A 201 12.07 5.77 -9.27
N ASP A 202 12.99 5.10 -9.96
CA ASP A 202 14.37 4.88 -9.54
C ASP A 202 14.49 4.29 -8.14
N LEU A 203 13.96 3.08 -7.97
CA LEU A 203 14.20 2.23 -6.81
C LEU A 203 15.49 1.43 -7.03
N ARG A 204 16.48 1.63 -6.16
CA ARG A 204 17.73 0.87 -6.13
C ARG A 204 17.77 0.00 -4.89
N LEU A 205 18.12 -1.26 -5.09
CA LEU A 205 18.18 -2.26 -4.02
C LEU A 205 19.62 -2.72 -3.83
N PRO A 206 20.05 -2.97 -2.58
CA PRO A 206 21.33 -3.60 -2.34
C PRO A 206 21.29 -5.05 -2.85
N ARG A 207 22.47 -5.61 -3.15
CA ARG A 207 22.60 -6.95 -3.75
C ARG A 207 21.90 -8.07 -2.97
N ASP A 208 21.86 -7.95 -1.65
CA ASP A 208 21.24 -8.94 -0.77
C ASP A 208 19.70 -8.91 -0.83
N LEU A 209 19.12 -7.83 -1.37
CA LEU A 209 17.69 -7.63 -1.60
C LEU A 209 17.36 -7.56 -3.09
N ALA A 210 18.27 -8.01 -3.96
CA ALA A 210 18.09 -7.91 -5.39
C ALA A 210 16.82 -8.64 -5.85
N LEU A 211 16.10 -8.01 -6.77
CA LEU A 211 14.93 -8.60 -7.40
C LEU A 211 15.32 -9.84 -8.21
N PRO A 212 14.35 -10.71 -8.57
CA PRO A 212 14.59 -11.79 -9.51
C PRO A 212 15.25 -11.30 -10.80
N ILE A 213 14.84 -10.13 -11.29
CA ILE A 213 15.36 -9.48 -12.51
C ILE A 213 15.81 -8.07 -12.15
N GLY A 214 17.00 -7.70 -12.59
CA GLY A 214 17.61 -6.40 -12.33
C GLY A 214 18.07 -6.20 -10.89
N ASP A 215 18.70 -5.05 -10.65
CA ASP A 215 19.17 -4.59 -9.33
C ASP A 215 18.25 -3.48 -8.74
N GLY A 216 17.12 -3.21 -9.41
CA GLY A 216 16.20 -2.14 -9.07
C GLY A 216 15.07 -2.00 -10.07
N ILE A 217 14.23 -0.99 -9.86
CA ILE A 217 13.13 -0.61 -10.73
C ILE A 217 13.35 0.83 -11.16
N ASP A 218 13.56 1.05 -12.45
CA ASP A 218 13.72 2.40 -13.01
C ASP A 218 12.36 3.13 -13.00
N GLU A 219 11.30 2.42 -13.38
CA GLU A 219 9.94 2.95 -13.40
C GLU A 219 8.92 1.83 -13.13
N LEU A 220 7.94 2.14 -12.27
CA LEU A 220 6.72 1.35 -12.12
C LEU A 220 5.54 2.31 -12.14
N THR A 221 4.63 2.11 -13.09
CA THR A 221 3.34 2.81 -13.16
C THR A 221 2.23 1.78 -13.09
N LEU A 222 1.30 1.95 -12.17
CA LEU A 222 0.09 1.15 -12.03
C LEU A 222 -1.12 2.09 -12.02
N ARG A 223 -2.08 1.84 -12.91
CA ARG A 223 -3.42 2.42 -12.87
C ARG A 223 -4.42 1.28 -12.81
N SER A 224 -5.28 1.32 -11.80
CA SER A 224 -6.28 0.29 -11.57
C SER A 224 -7.59 0.87 -11.07
N ILE A 225 -8.67 0.17 -11.39
CA ILE A 225 -10.01 0.45 -10.89
C ILE A 225 -10.55 -0.77 -10.16
N ILE A 226 -11.39 -0.51 -9.17
CA ILE A 226 -12.06 -1.51 -8.36
C ILE A 226 -13.56 -1.30 -8.58
N PRO A 227 -14.24 -2.18 -9.32
CA PRO A 227 -15.66 -2.02 -9.60
C PRO A 227 -16.53 -2.17 -8.35
N HIS A 228 -16.21 -3.15 -7.49
CA HIS A 228 -17.03 -3.51 -6.34
C HIS A 228 -16.37 -3.10 -5.02
N ALA A 229 -17.17 -2.50 -4.14
CA ALA A 229 -16.75 -2.10 -2.82
C ALA A 229 -16.20 -3.28 -2.00
N LEU A 230 -15.18 -3.02 -1.20
CA LEU A 230 -14.81 -3.93 -0.12
C LEU A 230 -15.92 -3.90 0.94
N PRO A 231 -16.50 -5.06 1.32
CA PRO A 231 -17.51 -5.12 2.36
C PRO A 231 -17.02 -4.52 3.68
N ASP A 232 -17.94 -4.01 4.49
CA ASP A 232 -17.63 -3.59 5.86
C ASP A 232 -17.28 -4.79 6.74
N GLY A 233 -16.41 -4.60 7.73
CA GLY A 233 -16.04 -5.67 8.64
C GLY A 233 -14.86 -5.31 9.54
N VAL A 234 -14.64 -6.11 10.58
CA VAL A 234 -13.63 -5.84 11.61
C VAL A 234 -12.26 -6.41 11.24
N ASP A 235 -12.21 -7.55 10.52
CA ASP A 235 -10.96 -8.18 10.10
C ASP A 235 -10.78 -8.19 8.56
N LEU A 236 -9.57 -7.87 8.10
CA LEU A 236 -9.24 -7.75 6.68
C LEU A 236 -9.47 -9.06 5.91
N ARG A 237 -9.16 -10.20 6.53
CA ARG A 237 -9.24 -11.51 5.87
C ARG A 237 -10.68 -11.89 5.54
N GLY A 238 -11.61 -11.69 6.47
CA GLY A 238 -13.04 -11.90 6.28
C GLY A 238 -13.60 -10.99 5.19
N ARG A 239 -13.21 -9.70 5.18
CA ARG A 239 -13.60 -8.74 4.14
C ARG A 239 -13.12 -9.15 2.75
N LEU A 240 -11.84 -9.53 2.62
CA LEU A 240 -11.27 -10.02 1.36
C LEU A 240 -11.92 -11.32 0.89
N ARG A 241 -12.28 -12.21 1.83
CA ARG A 241 -12.99 -13.45 1.51
C ARG A 241 -14.37 -13.19 0.97
N GLN A 242 -15.14 -12.36 1.65
CA GLN A 242 -16.47 -11.98 1.20
C GLN A 242 -16.40 -11.27 -0.16
N TRP A 243 -15.48 -10.31 -0.32
CA TRP A 243 -15.26 -9.62 -1.60
C TRP A 243 -14.92 -10.59 -2.74
N SER A 244 -14.04 -11.56 -2.50
CA SER A 244 -13.70 -12.62 -3.47
C SER A 244 -14.90 -13.51 -3.80
N ASP A 245 -15.65 -13.96 -2.78
CA ASP A 245 -16.86 -14.80 -2.95
C ASP A 245 -17.98 -14.06 -3.73
N GLU A 246 -18.04 -12.73 -3.63
CA GLU A 246 -18.95 -11.87 -4.39
C GLU A 246 -18.45 -11.55 -5.82
N GLY A 247 -17.34 -12.14 -6.26
CA GLY A 247 -16.77 -11.93 -7.60
C GLY A 247 -15.93 -10.66 -7.71
N GLY A 248 -15.36 -10.22 -6.60
CA GLY A 248 -14.47 -9.07 -6.52
C GLY A 248 -13.28 -9.17 -7.47
N VAL A 249 -13.08 -8.10 -8.24
CA VAL A 249 -11.99 -7.96 -9.20
C VAL A 249 -11.37 -6.57 -9.10
N VAL A 250 -10.09 -6.49 -9.44
CA VAL A 250 -9.37 -5.26 -9.73
C VAL A 250 -9.04 -5.27 -11.20
N GLU A 251 -9.50 -4.26 -11.94
CA GLU A 251 -9.12 -4.08 -13.33
C GLU A 251 -7.87 -3.21 -13.39
N VAL A 252 -6.85 -3.71 -14.08
CA VAL A 252 -5.59 -3.03 -14.31
C VAL A 252 -5.63 -2.43 -15.70
N GLU A 253 -5.91 -1.14 -15.77
CA GLU A 253 -5.98 -0.38 -17.02
C GLU A 253 -4.59 -0.13 -17.60
N ARG A 254 -3.58 -0.04 -16.73
CA ARG A 254 -2.18 0.10 -17.13
C ARG A 254 -1.25 -0.38 -16.04
N LEU A 255 -0.37 -1.30 -16.41
CA LEU A 255 0.83 -1.63 -15.65
C LEU A 255 2.04 -1.45 -16.57
N THR A 256 2.99 -0.63 -16.16
CA THR A 256 4.28 -0.48 -16.81
C THR A 256 5.37 -0.73 -15.78
N LEU A 257 6.31 -1.62 -16.10
CA LEU A 257 7.47 -1.92 -15.28
C LEU A 257 8.72 -1.86 -16.14
N VAL A 258 9.72 -1.10 -15.71
CA VAL A 258 11.04 -1.01 -16.33
C VAL A 258 12.07 -1.38 -15.28
N ALA A 259 12.73 -2.53 -15.47
CA ALA A 259 13.77 -3.05 -14.61
C ALA A 259 14.80 -3.79 -15.48
N ASP A 260 15.97 -3.18 -15.70
CA ASP A 260 16.99 -3.70 -16.63
C ASP A 260 17.29 -5.20 -16.44
N PRO A 261 17.16 -6.04 -17.48
CA PRO A 261 16.90 -5.73 -18.90
C PRO A 261 15.43 -5.75 -19.32
N LEU A 262 14.51 -6.06 -18.41
CA LEU A 262 13.09 -6.26 -18.69
C LEU A 262 12.33 -4.93 -18.78
N SER A 263 11.54 -4.78 -19.84
CA SER A 263 10.40 -3.86 -19.87
C SER A 263 9.11 -4.65 -20.09
N LEU A 264 8.10 -4.32 -19.30
CA LEU A 264 6.78 -4.93 -19.32
C LEU A 264 5.71 -3.84 -19.40
N GLY A 265 4.81 -3.97 -20.36
CA GLY A 265 3.51 -3.31 -20.40
C GLY A 265 2.41 -4.36 -20.25
N ALA A 266 1.40 -4.09 -19.42
CA ALA A 266 0.30 -5.03 -19.17
C ALA A 266 -1.03 -4.32 -18.92
N VAL A 267 -2.10 -4.96 -19.36
CA VAL A 267 -3.50 -4.63 -19.02
C VAL A 267 -4.23 -5.92 -18.71
N GLY A 268 -5.14 -5.91 -17.75
CA GLY A 268 -5.79 -7.14 -17.35
C GLY A 268 -6.62 -7.03 -16.08
N THR A 269 -6.83 -8.17 -15.45
CA THR A 269 -7.67 -8.27 -14.25
C THR A 269 -6.99 -9.13 -13.21
N VAL A 270 -7.13 -8.73 -11.96
CA VAL A 270 -6.68 -9.46 -10.77
C VAL A 270 -7.88 -9.77 -9.90
N ALA A 271 -7.97 -11.01 -9.45
CA ALA A 271 -8.93 -11.49 -8.47
C ALA A 271 -8.18 -12.25 -7.38
N LEU A 272 -8.92 -12.70 -6.37
CA LEU A 272 -8.41 -13.62 -5.36
C LEU A 272 -9.06 -15.00 -5.55
N ASP A 273 -8.26 -16.05 -5.43
CA ASP A 273 -8.73 -17.43 -5.46
C ASP A 273 -9.36 -17.86 -4.11
N SER A 274 -9.79 -19.11 -4.03
CA SER A 274 -10.40 -19.67 -2.82
C SER A 274 -9.46 -19.76 -1.62
N TRP A 275 -8.16 -19.52 -1.80
CA TRP A 275 -7.13 -19.44 -0.76
C TRP A 275 -6.66 -18.00 -0.53
N LEU A 276 -7.40 -17.01 -1.05
CA LEU A 276 -7.03 -15.59 -1.02
C LEU A 276 -5.64 -15.33 -1.63
N GLN A 277 -5.24 -16.15 -2.61
CA GLN A 277 -4.04 -15.93 -3.39
C GLN A 277 -4.41 -15.19 -4.69
N PRO A 278 -3.50 -14.37 -5.24
CA PRO A 278 -3.78 -13.68 -6.49
C PRO A 278 -4.03 -14.66 -7.63
N GLN A 279 -5.13 -14.45 -8.34
CA GLN A 279 -5.41 -15.06 -9.63
C GLN A 279 -5.54 -13.93 -10.64
N ALA A 280 -4.72 -13.96 -11.70
CA ALA A 280 -4.64 -12.84 -12.61
C ALA A 280 -4.51 -13.28 -14.06
N ALA A 281 -4.99 -12.44 -14.97
CA ALA A 281 -4.82 -12.61 -16.40
C ALA A 281 -4.54 -11.24 -17.03
N PHE A 282 -3.44 -11.13 -17.76
CA PHE A 282 -2.98 -9.92 -18.40
C PHE A 282 -2.68 -10.18 -19.87
N THR A 283 -3.01 -9.23 -20.73
CA THR A 283 -2.38 -9.09 -22.03
C THR A 283 -1.10 -8.30 -21.84
N THR A 284 0.05 -8.87 -22.21
CA THR A 284 1.35 -8.26 -21.94
C THR A 284 2.16 -8.03 -23.20
N GLN A 285 2.97 -6.98 -23.18
CA GLN A 285 4.03 -6.70 -24.13
C GLN A 285 5.35 -6.66 -23.36
N LEU A 286 6.28 -7.55 -23.69
CA LEU A 286 7.57 -7.66 -23.02
C LEU A 286 8.72 -7.37 -23.98
N ARG A 287 9.78 -6.74 -23.47
CA ARG A 287 11.08 -6.57 -24.13
C ARG A 287 12.20 -6.98 -23.17
N GLY A 288 13.33 -7.45 -23.71
CA GLY A 288 14.47 -7.93 -22.90
C GLY A 288 14.22 -9.24 -22.15
N PHE A 289 13.23 -10.03 -22.61
CA PHE A 289 12.80 -11.25 -21.91
C PHE A 289 13.84 -12.38 -21.96
N PHE A 290 14.67 -12.44 -23.01
CA PHE A 290 15.71 -13.47 -23.13
C PHE A 290 16.80 -13.26 -22.07
N GLU A 291 17.24 -12.02 -21.93
CA GLU A 291 18.22 -11.59 -20.94
C GLU A 291 17.67 -11.73 -19.52
N ALA A 292 16.38 -11.43 -19.32
CA ALA A 292 15.70 -11.69 -18.06
C ALA A 292 15.67 -13.18 -17.69
N LEU A 293 15.34 -14.07 -18.63
CA LEU A 293 15.39 -15.53 -18.40
C LEU A 293 16.81 -16.00 -18.05
N GLU A 294 17.84 -15.42 -18.66
CA GLU A 294 19.23 -15.71 -18.31
C GLU A 294 19.61 -15.27 -16.90
N GLN A 295 19.11 -14.12 -16.45
CA GLN A 295 19.32 -13.69 -15.06
C GLN A 295 18.63 -14.63 -14.07
N LEU A 296 17.39 -15.02 -14.36
CA LEU A 296 16.64 -15.97 -13.53
C LEU A 296 17.34 -17.33 -13.45
N GLU A 297 17.88 -17.81 -14.58
CA GLU A 297 18.67 -19.04 -14.65
C GLU A 297 19.96 -18.92 -13.84
N LYS A 298 20.74 -17.84 -14.02
CA LYS A 298 22.00 -17.59 -13.31
C LYS A 298 21.81 -17.48 -11.79
N LYS A 299 20.68 -16.89 -11.36
CA LYS A 299 20.29 -16.81 -9.94
C LYS A 299 19.70 -18.12 -9.40
N GLY A 300 19.54 -19.14 -10.23
CA GLY A 300 19.00 -20.45 -9.83
C GLY A 300 17.50 -20.46 -9.54
N ILE A 301 16.77 -19.40 -9.93
CA ILE A 301 15.32 -19.28 -9.72
C ILE A 301 14.57 -20.22 -10.66
N ILE A 302 15.06 -20.37 -11.89
CA ILE A 302 14.57 -21.35 -12.87
C ILE A 302 15.69 -22.31 -13.26
N ARG A 303 15.34 -23.54 -13.64
CA ARG A 303 16.31 -24.55 -14.07
C ARG A 303 16.80 -24.24 -15.49
N ALA A 304 18.07 -24.51 -15.77
CA ALA A 304 18.66 -24.30 -17.11
C ALA A 304 17.86 -24.98 -18.25
N ARG A 305 17.32 -26.18 -17.98
CA ARG A 305 16.46 -26.89 -18.94
C ARG A 305 15.17 -26.12 -19.23
N ASP A 306 14.51 -25.62 -18.19
CA ASP A 306 13.23 -24.91 -18.30
C ASP A 306 13.43 -23.57 -19.00
N ALA A 307 14.52 -22.86 -18.66
CA ALA A 307 14.95 -21.65 -19.36
C ALA A 307 15.19 -21.92 -20.86
N SER A 308 15.89 -22.99 -21.21
CA SER A 308 16.15 -23.36 -22.61
C SER A 308 14.88 -23.64 -23.39
N ILE A 309 13.93 -24.39 -22.81
CA ILE A 309 12.62 -24.68 -23.42
C ILE A 309 11.84 -23.38 -23.62
N ALA A 310 11.81 -22.51 -22.58
CA ALA A 310 11.15 -21.21 -22.66
C ALA A 310 11.73 -20.36 -23.78
N LYS A 311 13.06 -20.25 -23.91
CA LYS A 311 13.71 -19.48 -24.99
C LYS A 311 13.30 -19.97 -26.38
N VAL A 312 13.21 -21.30 -26.59
CA VAL A 312 12.78 -21.86 -27.89
C VAL A 312 11.31 -21.54 -28.17
N VAL A 313 10.41 -21.83 -27.22
CA VAL A 313 8.96 -21.64 -27.40
C VAL A 313 8.62 -20.16 -27.56
N LEU A 314 9.12 -19.31 -26.68
CA LEU A 314 8.85 -17.88 -26.70
C LEU A 314 9.57 -17.18 -27.86
N GLY A 315 10.76 -17.64 -28.24
CA GLY A 315 11.49 -17.10 -29.39
C GLY A 315 10.80 -17.33 -30.73
N ALA A 316 10.06 -18.44 -30.87
CA ALA A 316 9.22 -18.66 -32.04
C ALA A 316 8.00 -17.72 -32.12
N MET A 317 7.62 -17.10 -30.99
CA MET A 317 6.49 -16.17 -30.87
C MET A 317 6.91 -14.70 -30.83
N ALA A 318 8.20 -14.43 -30.58
CA ALA A 318 8.75 -13.08 -30.54
C ALA A 318 8.70 -12.44 -31.93
N LYS A 319 8.30 -11.18 -31.97
CA LYS A 319 8.22 -10.40 -33.21
C LYS A 319 9.17 -9.22 -33.12
N GLN A 320 9.82 -8.92 -34.24
CA GLN A 320 10.55 -7.67 -34.37
C GLN A 320 9.54 -6.54 -34.66
N PRO A 321 9.55 -5.45 -33.87
CA PRO A 321 8.66 -4.34 -34.13
C PRO A 321 8.95 -3.67 -35.50
N PRO A 322 7.97 -3.02 -36.15
CA PRO A 322 8.14 -2.41 -37.47
C PRO A 322 9.18 -1.29 -37.53
N ASP A 323 9.45 -0.65 -36.40
CA ASP A 323 10.45 0.42 -36.25
C ASP A 323 11.89 -0.10 -36.13
N GLY A 324 12.10 -1.43 -36.20
CA GLY A 324 13.41 -2.06 -36.09
C GLY A 324 13.94 -2.17 -34.66
N GLY A 325 13.11 -1.88 -33.65
CA GLY A 325 13.48 -1.99 -32.24
C GLY A 325 13.79 -3.43 -31.76
N PRO A 326 14.14 -3.59 -30.47
CA PRO A 326 14.41 -4.90 -29.88
C PRO A 326 13.20 -5.83 -29.96
N LEU A 327 13.44 -7.14 -29.97
CA LEU A 327 12.39 -8.16 -30.03
C LEU A 327 11.35 -7.93 -28.93
N ALA A 328 10.08 -7.93 -29.34
CA ALA A 328 8.94 -7.80 -28.46
C ALA A 328 8.15 -9.10 -28.43
N LEU A 329 7.61 -9.44 -27.26
CA LEU A 329 6.78 -10.61 -27.04
C LEU A 329 5.40 -10.15 -26.58
N GLU A 330 4.37 -10.47 -27.35
CA GLU A 330 2.97 -10.18 -27.01
C GLU A 330 2.27 -11.48 -26.65
N LEU A 331 2.17 -11.77 -25.36
CA LEU A 331 1.60 -13.01 -24.85
C LEU A 331 0.74 -12.74 -23.61
N PRO A 332 -0.22 -13.63 -23.33
CA PRO A 332 -0.94 -13.57 -22.07
C PRO A 332 0.02 -13.93 -20.92
N LEU A 333 0.01 -13.13 -19.86
CA LEU A 333 0.63 -13.47 -18.58
C LEU A 333 -0.48 -13.81 -17.60
N SER A 334 -0.38 -14.95 -16.93
CA SER A 334 -1.40 -15.35 -15.95
C SER A 334 -0.79 -15.87 -14.66
N ILE A 335 -1.54 -15.70 -13.58
CA ILE A 335 -1.23 -16.27 -12.28
C ILE A 335 -2.42 -17.17 -11.91
N GLN A 336 -2.15 -18.46 -11.69
CA GLN A 336 -3.16 -19.43 -11.27
C GLN A 336 -2.54 -20.37 -10.24
N GLU A 337 -3.18 -20.53 -9.08
CA GLU A 337 -2.69 -21.37 -7.98
C GLU A 337 -1.24 -21.03 -7.57
N ARG A 338 -0.92 -19.72 -7.59
CA ARG A 338 0.43 -19.15 -7.41
C ARG A 338 1.44 -19.46 -8.51
N MET A 339 1.10 -20.21 -9.56
CA MET A 339 2.00 -20.43 -10.68
C MET A 339 1.89 -19.27 -11.68
N LEU A 340 3.03 -18.66 -12.02
CA LEU A 340 3.14 -17.62 -13.03
C LEU A 340 3.39 -18.26 -14.40
N TYR A 341 2.54 -17.94 -15.38
CA TYR A 341 2.65 -18.39 -16.76
C TYR A 341 2.87 -17.21 -17.70
N LEU A 342 3.64 -17.47 -18.77
CA LEU A 342 3.76 -16.58 -19.92
C LEU A 342 3.42 -17.38 -21.17
N GLY A 343 2.23 -17.13 -21.72
CA GLY A 343 1.63 -17.98 -22.74
C GLY A 343 1.49 -19.42 -22.21
N PRO A 344 1.99 -20.44 -22.95
CA PRO A 344 1.94 -21.83 -22.52
C PRO A 344 3.05 -22.22 -21.55
N VAL A 345 3.97 -21.31 -21.20
CA VAL A 345 5.18 -21.62 -20.43
C VAL A 345 4.97 -21.29 -18.96
N ALA A 346 5.11 -22.28 -18.08
CA ALA A 346 5.19 -22.07 -16.63
C ALA A 346 6.58 -21.51 -16.27
N LEU A 347 6.63 -20.38 -15.57
CA LEU A 347 7.88 -19.70 -15.24
C LEU A 347 8.34 -20.03 -13.82
N LEU A 348 7.53 -19.69 -12.82
CA LEU A 348 7.88 -19.86 -11.41
C LEU A 348 6.63 -19.89 -10.53
N GLN A 349 6.77 -20.50 -9.37
CA GLN A 349 5.75 -20.48 -8.32
C GLN A 349 5.99 -19.29 -7.39
N LEU A 350 4.96 -18.48 -7.20
CA LEU A 350 4.96 -17.34 -6.30
C LEU A 350 4.86 -17.78 -4.84
N PRO A 351 5.53 -17.06 -3.92
CA PRO A 351 5.36 -17.28 -2.49
C PRO A 351 3.91 -16.97 -2.08
N PRO A 352 3.36 -17.68 -1.08
CA PRO A 352 1.99 -17.44 -0.63
C PRO A 352 1.88 -16.08 0.09
N LEU A 353 0.82 -15.34 -0.21
CA LEU A 353 0.45 -14.12 0.52
C LEU A 353 -0.13 -14.48 1.89
N ARG A 354 0.30 -13.73 2.92
CA ARG A 354 -0.16 -13.88 4.31
C ARG A 354 -0.95 -12.64 4.73
N TRP A 355 -2.25 -12.82 4.93
CA TRP A 355 -3.15 -11.76 5.37
C TRP A 355 -3.22 -11.76 6.90
N GLY A 356 -2.40 -10.94 7.56
CA GLY A 356 -2.37 -10.85 9.03
C GLY A 356 -1.50 -11.91 9.73
N GLY A 357 -0.36 -12.28 9.15
CA GLY A 357 0.65 -13.13 9.80
C GLY A 357 0.57 -14.63 9.49
N ASP A 358 -0.64 -15.17 9.33
CA ASP A 358 -0.85 -16.58 8.97
C ASP A 358 -1.17 -16.76 7.48
N ALA A 359 -0.48 -17.71 6.83
CA ALA A 359 -0.90 -18.15 5.51
C ALA A 359 -2.22 -18.94 5.63
N PRO A 360 -3.21 -18.73 4.75
CA PRO A 360 -4.25 -19.73 4.57
C PRO A 360 -3.57 -21.06 4.19
N PRO A 361 -4.01 -22.20 4.76
CA PRO A 361 -3.36 -23.49 4.49
C PRO A 361 -3.29 -23.70 2.97
N GLY A 362 -2.16 -24.09 2.41
CA GLY A 362 -2.06 -24.32 0.97
C GLY A 362 -2.90 -25.52 0.49
N PRO A 363 -3.05 -25.70 -0.84
CA PRO A 363 -3.56 -26.94 -1.42
C PRO A 363 -2.73 -28.13 -0.90
N GLY A 364 -3.32 -28.94 -0.03
CA GLY A 364 -2.66 -30.08 0.65
C GLY A 364 -2.32 -29.87 2.14
N GLU A 365 -2.42 -28.65 2.68
CA GLU A 365 -2.26 -28.38 4.12
C GLU A 365 -3.56 -28.52 4.91
N ILE A 366 -4.71 -28.49 4.23
CA ILE A 366 -5.97 -28.98 4.81
C ILE A 366 -5.89 -30.51 4.88
N LYS A 367 -5.45 -31.00 6.02
CA LYS A 367 -5.71 -32.41 6.39
C LYS A 367 -7.23 -32.56 6.51
N PRO A 368 -7.84 -33.61 5.94
CA PRO A 368 -9.25 -33.87 6.16
C PRO A 368 -9.56 -33.87 7.66
N GLY A 369 -10.74 -33.41 8.07
CA GLY A 369 -11.20 -33.45 9.48
C GLY A 369 -11.36 -34.86 10.06
N PHE A 370 -10.80 -35.86 9.37
CA PHE A 370 -10.81 -37.27 9.68
C PHE A 370 -9.44 -37.87 9.38
N ASP A 371 -9.01 -38.81 10.21
CA ASP A 371 -7.88 -39.69 9.95
C ASP A 371 -8.42 -41.05 9.47
N ILE A 372 -7.69 -41.76 8.61
CA ILE A 372 -8.06 -43.12 8.21
C ILE A 372 -7.26 -44.10 9.08
N GLY A 373 -7.96 -44.94 9.83
CA GLY A 373 -7.36 -45.96 10.68
C GLY A 373 -6.63 -47.05 9.87
N PRO A 374 -5.78 -47.88 10.51
CA PRO A 374 -5.10 -49.01 9.85
C PRO A 374 -6.06 -50.04 9.24
N ASP A 375 -7.33 -50.02 9.64
CA ASP A 375 -8.43 -50.85 9.14
C ASP A 375 -9.26 -50.18 8.02
N GLY A 376 -8.82 -49.00 7.53
CA GLY A 376 -9.48 -48.25 6.48
C GLY A 376 -10.70 -47.45 6.93
N LYS A 377 -11.01 -47.38 8.23
CA LYS A 377 -12.17 -46.63 8.74
C LYS A 377 -11.85 -45.16 8.96
N VAL A 378 -12.82 -44.31 8.61
CA VAL A 378 -12.78 -42.86 8.82
C VAL A 378 -13.01 -42.56 10.31
N VAL A 379 -12.01 -41.97 10.96
CA VAL A 379 -12.06 -41.58 12.37
C VAL A 379 -12.09 -40.04 12.45
N PRO A 380 -13.15 -39.42 12.98
CA PRO A 380 -13.19 -37.96 13.13
C PRO A 380 -12.11 -37.49 14.10
N ARG A 381 -11.39 -36.44 13.71
CA ARG A 381 -10.25 -35.92 14.46
C ARG A 381 -10.75 -35.11 15.66
N LYS A 382 -10.52 -35.57 16.88
CA LYS A 382 -10.88 -34.80 18.09
C LYS A 382 -10.03 -33.51 18.16
N PRO A 383 -10.63 -32.35 18.46
CA PRO A 383 -9.88 -31.10 18.60
C PRO A 383 -8.89 -31.21 19.78
N LYS A 384 -7.64 -30.76 19.56
CA LYS A 384 -6.67 -30.56 20.63
C LYS A 384 -7.13 -29.38 21.47
N ILE A 385 -7.78 -29.66 22.60
CA ILE A 385 -7.98 -28.68 23.67
C ILE A 385 -6.64 -28.59 24.40
N THR A 386 -5.85 -27.56 24.10
CA THR A 386 -4.68 -27.21 24.93
C THR A 386 -5.23 -26.56 26.20
N ALA A 387 -5.06 -27.23 27.34
CA ALA A 387 -5.37 -26.63 28.64
C ALA A 387 -4.38 -25.48 28.93
N PRO A 388 -4.82 -24.37 29.53
CA PRO A 388 -3.93 -23.27 29.89
C PRO A 388 -2.97 -23.72 31.01
N GLN A 389 -1.68 -23.45 30.83
CA GLN A 389 -0.69 -23.39 31.90
C GLN A 389 -0.30 -21.94 32.15
#